data_AF-A0A8J7BZK4-F1
#
_entry.id   AF-A0A8J7BZK4-F1
#
_cell.length_a   1.000
_cell.length_b   1.000
_cell.length_c   1.000
_cell.angle_alpha   90.00
_cell.angle_beta   90.00
_cell.angle_gamma   90.00
#
_symmetry.space_group_name_H-M   'P 1'
#
loop_
_entity.id
_entity.type
_entity.pdbx_description
1 polymer ?
#
loop_
_entity_poly.entity_id
_entity_poly.type
_entity_poly.pdbx_seq_one_letter_code
_entity_poly.pdbx_strand_id
1 'polypeptide(L)' 'MFYIVEDGDTLAKIADKFYGDRIFWQIIYDANQDALVLERGVIIFIPPCIKVHGASSAPKPLKRTK' A
#
# COMPACT_ATOMS: atom_id res chain seq x y z
N MET A 1 5.73 8.12 5.83
CA MET A 1 5.51 7.70 7.23
C MET A 1 5.85 6.22 7.34
N PHE A 2 6.25 5.71 8.50
CA PHE A 2 6.50 4.26 8.67
C PHE A 2 5.33 3.60 9.43
N TYR A 3 4.96 2.40 9.04
CA TYR A 3 3.88 1.62 9.64
C TYR A 3 4.35 0.21 9.97
N ILE A 4 4.00 -0.28 11.16
CA ILE A 4 4.30 -1.66 11.59
C ILE A 4 3.12 -2.54 11.16
N VAL A 5 3.39 -3.52 10.31
CA VAL A 5 2.39 -4.48 9.84
C VAL A 5 1.98 -5.40 10.99
N GLU A 6 0.67 -5.50 11.22
CA GLU A 6 0.08 -6.43 12.19
C GLU A 6 -0.38 -7.73 11.53
N ASP A 7 -0.68 -8.73 12.36
CA ASP A 7 -1.18 -10.02 11.86
C ASP A 7 -2.56 -9.85 11.19
N GLY A 8 -2.69 -10.34 9.95
CA GLY A 8 -3.92 -10.19 9.16
C GLY A 8 -4.10 -8.82 8.48
N ASP A 9 -3.10 -7.94 8.56
CA ASP A 9 -3.02 -6.75 7.70
C ASP A 9 -2.65 -7.13 6.26
N THR A 10 -3.15 -6.34 5.33
CA THR A 10 -2.86 -6.48 3.90
C THR A 10 -2.57 -5.11 3.34
N LEU A 11 -1.76 -5.03 2.28
CA LEU A 11 -1.48 -3.76 1.60
C LEU A 11 -2.77 -3.02 1.21
N ALA A 12 -3.83 -3.75 0.86
CA ALA A 12 -5.15 -3.18 0.59
C ALA A 12 -5.80 -2.53 1.83
N LYS A 13 -5.82 -3.20 2.98
CA LYS A 13 -6.36 -2.62 4.23
C LYS A 13 -5.54 -1.41 4.70
N ILE A 14 -4.22 -1.49 4.57
CA ILE A 14 -3.32 -0.38 4.90
C ILE A 14 -3.59 0.78 3.95
N ALA A 15 -3.71 0.53 2.64
CA ALA A 15 -4.07 1.57 1.69
C ALA A 15 -5.45 2.20 1.97
N ASP A 16 -6.44 1.42 2.37
CA ASP A 16 -7.74 1.93 2.85
C ASP A 16 -7.57 2.90 4.02
N LYS A 17 -6.75 2.52 4.99
CA LYS A 17 -6.56 3.27 6.24
C LYS A 17 -5.81 4.58 6.04
N PHE A 18 -4.82 4.60 5.13
CA PHE A 18 -3.95 5.76 4.93
C PHE A 18 -4.35 6.63 3.73
N TYR A 19 -4.84 6.02 2.65
CA TYR A 19 -5.25 6.73 1.43
C TYR A 19 -6.77 6.85 1.28
N GLY A 20 -7.56 6.16 2.10
CA GLY A 20 -9.02 6.11 1.98
C GLY A 20 -9.51 5.16 0.89
N ASP A 21 -8.59 4.51 0.17
CA ASP A 21 -8.89 3.69 -1.00
C ASP A 21 -7.94 2.52 -1.10
N ARG A 22 -8.50 1.31 -1.02
CA ARG A 22 -7.78 0.03 -1.13
C ARG A 22 -7.01 -0.10 -2.43
N ILE A 23 -7.44 0.61 -3.47
CA ILE A 23 -6.84 0.60 -4.81
C ILE A 23 -5.37 1.03 -4.73
N PHE A 24 -5.00 1.95 -3.84
CA PHE A 24 -3.64 2.47 -3.71
C PHE A 24 -2.61 1.52 -3.07
N TRP A 25 -2.94 0.24 -2.90
CA TRP A 25 -2.02 -0.78 -2.37
C TRP A 25 -0.73 -0.91 -3.21
N GLN A 26 -0.78 -0.69 -4.53
CA GLN A 26 0.41 -0.76 -5.38
C GLN A 26 1.41 0.36 -5.09
N ILE A 27 0.98 1.53 -4.63
CA ILE A 27 1.90 2.61 -4.25
C ILE A 27 2.75 2.17 -3.06
N ILE A 28 2.12 1.49 -2.10
CA ILE A 28 2.82 0.88 -0.97
C ILE A 28 3.70 -0.25 -1.48
N TYR A 29 3.21 -1.07 -2.41
CA TYR A 29 3.99 -2.17 -2.98
C TYR A 29 5.28 -1.67 -3.66
N ASP A 30 5.15 -0.75 -4.62
CA ASP A 30 6.23 -0.15 -5.41
C ASP A 30 7.28 0.51 -4.51
N ALA A 31 6.82 1.29 -3.52
CA ALA A 31 7.72 1.96 -2.57
C ALA A 31 8.45 1.02 -1.61
N ASN A 32 8.06 -0.26 -1.53
CA ASN A 32 8.69 -1.25 -0.67
C ASN A 32 9.13 -2.49 -1.46
N GLN A 33 9.20 -2.45 -2.80
CA GLN A 33 9.47 -3.64 -3.64
C GLN A 33 10.78 -4.33 -3.28
N ASP A 34 11.80 -3.58 -2.89
CA ASP A 34 13.11 -4.10 -2.48
C ASP A 34 13.10 -4.79 -1.10
N ALA A 35 12.04 -4.61 -0.29
CA ALA A 35 11.99 -5.07 1.10
C ALA A 35 10.60 -5.57 1.52
N LEU A 36 9.82 -6.13 0.59
CA LEU A 36 8.43 -6.55 0.86
C LEU A 36 8.33 -7.95 1.44
N VAL A 37 8.71 -8.06 2.70
CA VAL A 37 8.34 -9.18 3.55
C VAL A 37 7.11 -8.75 4.35
N LEU A 38 5.91 -9.23 4.00
CA LEU A 38 4.70 -8.94 4.79
C LEU A 38 4.61 -9.88 5.99
N GLU A 39 5.62 -9.82 6.85
CA GLU A 39 5.62 -10.54 8.13
C GLU A 39 5.18 -9.63 9.26
N ARG A 40 4.64 -10.24 10.32
CA ARG A 40 4.22 -9.54 11.52
C ARG A 40 5.40 -8.77 12.11
N GLY A 41 5.20 -7.48 12.40
CA GLY A 41 6.23 -6.62 12.96
C GLY A 41 7.14 -5.98 11.90
N VAL A 42 6.91 -6.24 10.61
CA VAL A 42 7.66 -5.56 9.55
C VAL A 42 7.25 -4.10 9.46
N ILE A 43 8.26 -3.24 9.41
CA ILE A 43 8.09 -1.81 9.21
C ILE A 43 8.10 -1.56 7.71
N ILE A 44 6.98 -1.09 7.18
CA ILE A 44 6.87 -0.64 5.79
C ILE A 44 6.85 0.88 5.72
N PHE A 45 7.40 1.43 4.65
CA PHE A 45 7.25 2.83 4.34
C PHE A 45 5.90 3.05 3.64
N ILE A 46 5.09 3.97 4.20
CA ILE A 46 3.87 4.46 3.57
C ILE A 46 4.18 5.84 2.97
N PRO A 47 4.27 5.92 1.63
CA PRO A 47 4.41 7.19 0.94
C PRO A 47 3.26 8.14 1.30
N PRO A 48 3.51 9.43 1.58
CA PRO A 48 2.42 10.39 1.59
C PRO A 48 1.80 10.48 0.19
N CYS A 49 0.47 10.49 0.09
CA CYS A 49 -0.18 10.80 -1.18
C CYS A 49 0.01 12.29 -1.51
N ILE A 50 1.19 12.64 -2.02
CA ILE A 50 1.37 13.93 -2.65
C ILE A 50 0.58 13.85 -3.95
N LYS A 51 -0.58 14.53 -4.03
CA LYS A 51 -1.25 14.80 -5.32
C LYS A 51 -0.32 15.70 -6.15
N VAL A 52 0.75 15.12 -6.68
CA VAL A 52 1.52 15.72 -7.75
C VAL A 52 0.57 15.82 -8.92
N HIS A 53 0.38 17.03 -9.45
CA HIS A 53 -0.52 17.34 -10.56
C HIS A 53 -0.03 16.69 -11.89
N GLY A 54 0.14 15.37 -11.95
CA GLY A 54 0.66 14.72 -13.16
C GLY A 54 1.04 13.24 -13.13
N ALA A 55 0.87 12.47 -12.05
CA ALA A 55 1.23 11.05 -12.06
C ALA A 55 0.13 10.17 -11.45
N SER A 56 -1.01 10.10 -12.17
CA SER A 56 -2.04 9.09 -11.93
C SER A 56 -1.64 7.78 -12.59
N SER A 57 -0.68 7.06 -12.01
CA SER A 57 -0.52 5.63 -12.28
C SER A 57 -1.56 4.90 -11.43
N ALA A 58 -2.82 5.00 -11.85
CA ALA A 58 -3.93 4.31 -11.21
C ALA A 58 -3.65 2.81 -11.22
N PRO A 59 -3.56 2.16 -10.05
CA PRO A 59 -3.19 0.77 -9.99
C PRO A 59 -4.35 -0.11 -10.45
N LYS A 60 -4.06 -1.09 -11.33
CA LYS A 60 -5.06 -2.02 -11.87
C LYS A 60 -5.74 -2.75 -10.70
N PRO A 61 -7.08 -2.80 -10.67
CA PRO A 61 -7.80 -3.49 -9.60
C PRO A 61 -7.39 -4.96 -9.63
N LEU A 62 -6.90 -5.46 -8.50
CA LEU A 62 -6.80 -6.90 -8.25
C LEU A 62 -8.21 -7.45 -8.42
N LYS A 63 -8.45 -8.16 -9.53
CA LYS A 63 -9.71 -8.87 -9.74
C LYS A 63 -9.84 -9.87 -8.59
N ARG A 64 -10.73 -9.58 -7.65
CA ARG A 64 -11.11 -10.53 -6.60
C ARG A 64 -11.98 -11.60 -7.27
N THR A 65 -11.34 -12.59 -7.87
CA THR A 65 -12.02 -13.76 -8.40
C THR A 65 -12.59 -14.53 -7.20
N LYS A 66 -13.90 -14.76 -7.24
CA LYS A 66 -14.71 -15.41 -6.21
C LYS A 66 -14.45 -16.92 -6.16
#